data_AF-K2N4N1-F1
#
_entry.id   AF-K2N4N1-F1
#
_cell.length_a   1.000
_cell.length_b   1.000
_cell.length_c   1.000
_cell.angle_alpha   90.00
_cell.angle_beta   90.00
_cell.angle_gamma   90.00
#
_symmetry.space_group_name_H-M   'P 1'
#
loop_
_entity.id
_entity.type
_entity.pdbx_description
1 polymer ?
#
loop_
_entity_poly.entity_id
_entity_poly.type
_entity_poly.pdbx_seq_one_letter_code
_entity_poly.pdbx_strand_id
1 'polypeptide(L)'
;MMVAGWIAGEVLSQALGSREWVKNRTSFLASLYNQRRYVVDDIVIGDYGGECKAGAASRGATCRCNQGGRTVYIKKFVENFRAVYVNWGTLVVPLSECEASGLMLRGTLNGVGFMLVDNPLAANAISELKNGLNAGRMVHNTFLITSADVSMQLISSTRNGAPDALRETMEAKRVDFVGGMVTEAMLDVEGVAFIDPLPLEPRLNRFRRNVICLSPTLEQQLFVLAGYLGNTSGGSAHAVIR
;
A
#
# COMPACT_ATOMS: atom_id res chain seq x y z
N MET A 1 -6.56 -3.71 -26.51
CA MET A 1 -6.27 -4.83 -27.44
C MET A 1 -5.18 -4.51 -28.47
N MET A 2 -5.07 -3.29 -29.02
CA MET A 2 -4.02 -2.97 -30.02
C MET A 2 -2.58 -3.05 -29.49
N VAL A 3 -2.29 -2.53 -28.29
CA VAL A 3 -0.93 -2.52 -27.73
C VAL A 3 -0.40 -3.93 -27.45
N ALA A 4 -1.24 -4.81 -26.87
CA ALA A 4 -0.85 -6.20 -26.60
C ALA A 4 -0.59 -6.99 -27.90
N GLY A 5 -1.39 -6.77 -28.94
CA GLY A 5 -1.19 -7.39 -30.25
C GLY A 5 0.09 -6.92 -30.94
N TRP A 6 0.41 -5.62 -30.84
CA TRP A 6 1.65 -5.06 -31.38
C TRP A 6 2.89 -5.63 -30.68
N ILE A 7 2.89 -5.69 -29.34
CA ILE A 7 3.99 -6.29 -28.56
C ILE A 7 4.18 -7.76 -28.95
N ALA A 8 3.10 -8.53 -29.03
CA ALA A 8 3.17 -9.94 -29.42
C ALA A 8 3.73 -10.11 -30.85
N GLY A 9 3.36 -9.21 -31.78
CA GLY A 9 3.90 -9.19 -33.13
C GLY A 9 5.39 -8.89 -33.19
N GLU A 10 5.87 -7.93 -32.40
CA GLU A 10 7.29 -7.56 -32.35
C GLU A 10 8.15 -8.69 -31.75
N VAL A 11 7.68 -9.33 -30.67
CA VAL A 11 8.33 -10.52 -30.11
C VAL A 11 8.39 -11.64 -31.14
N LEU A 12 7.30 -11.90 -31.86
CA LEU A 12 7.25 -12.93 -32.88
C LEU A 12 8.23 -12.63 -34.04
N SER A 13 8.29 -11.38 -34.49
CA SER A 13 9.23 -10.91 -35.52
C SER A 13 10.68 -11.19 -35.10
N GLN A 14 11.05 -10.82 -33.87
CA GLN A 14 12.37 -11.08 -33.32
C GLN A 14 12.67 -12.58 -33.17
N ALA A 15 11.70 -13.38 -32.72
CA ALA A 15 11.85 -14.83 -32.58
C ALA A 15 12.08 -15.53 -33.93
N LEU A 16 11.44 -15.04 -34.98
CA LEU A 16 11.53 -15.56 -36.35
C LEU A 16 12.75 -15.03 -37.13
N GLY A 17 13.44 -14.00 -36.64
CA GLY A 17 14.58 -13.38 -37.33
C GLY A 17 15.80 -14.29 -37.48
N SER A 18 15.86 -15.43 -36.78
CA SER A 18 17.03 -16.30 -36.79
C SER A 18 16.82 -17.57 -37.61
N ARG A 19 17.53 -17.64 -38.76
CA ARG A 19 17.46 -18.75 -39.72
C ARG A 19 17.83 -20.11 -39.14
N GLU A 20 18.64 -20.15 -38.08
CA GLU A 20 19.05 -21.40 -37.45
C GLU A 20 17.88 -22.11 -36.75
N TRP A 21 17.00 -21.33 -36.13
CA TRP A 21 15.93 -21.84 -35.27
C TRP A 21 14.60 -22.00 -35.99
N VAL A 22 14.41 -21.34 -37.13
CA VAL A 22 13.18 -21.42 -37.93
C VAL A 22 13.25 -22.49 -39.03
N LYS A 23 14.28 -23.36 -39.00
CA LYS A 23 14.44 -24.45 -40.00
C LYS A 23 13.24 -25.40 -40.06
N ASN A 24 12.65 -25.71 -38.91
CA ASN A 24 11.45 -26.52 -38.78
C ASN A 24 10.75 -26.23 -37.44
N ARG A 25 9.52 -26.71 -37.31
CA ARG A 25 8.69 -26.54 -36.10
C ARG A 25 9.40 -27.01 -34.82
N THR A 26 10.10 -28.14 -34.88
CA THR A 26 10.77 -28.74 -33.72
C THR A 26 11.93 -27.86 -33.24
N SER A 27 12.77 -27.39 -34.16
CA SER A 27 13.86 -26.47 -33.88
C SER A 27 13.37 -25.14 -33.31
N PHE A 28 12.25 -24.62 -33.85
CA PHE A 28 11.66 -23.38 -33.35
C PHE A 28 11.13 -23.55 -31.93
N LEU A 29 10.35 -24.60 -31.66
CA LEU A 29 9.84 -24.91 -30.32
C LEU A 29 10.97 -25.12 -29.31
N ALA A 30 12.04 -25.84 -29.69
CA ALA A 30 13.20 -26.02 -28.83
C ALA A 30 13.90 -24.68 -28.53
N SER A 31 13.98 -23.79 -29.53
CA SER A 31 14.62 -22.48 -29.36
C SER A 31 13.89 -21.54 -28.40
N LEU A 32 12.59 -21.73 -28.16
CA LEU A 32 11.82 -20.95 -27.18
C LEU A 32 12.31 -21.18 -25.74
N TYR A 33 12.94 -22.32 -25.49
CA TYR A 33 13.51 -22.67 -24.18
C TYR A 33 15.01 -22.39 -24.09
N ASN A 34 15.63 -21.85 -25.14
CA ASN A 34 16.97 -21.30 -25.05
C ASN A 34 16.91 -19.93 -24.37
N GLN A 35 17.98 -19.56 -23.65
CA GLN A 35 18.09 -18.24 -23.02
C GLN A 35 18.02 -17.13 -24.04
N ARG A 36 16.86 -16.48 -24.06
CA ARG A 36 16.49 -15.46 -25.02
C ARG A 36 15.71 -14.36 -24.33
N ARG A 37 16.01 -13.15 -24.78
CA ARG A 37 15.40 -11.92 -24.35
C ARG A 37 14.91 -11.16 -25.57
N TYR A 38 13.67 -10.71 -25.50
CA TYR A 38 13.04 -9.87 -26.50
C TYR A 38 12.85 -8.49 -25.90
N VAL A 39 13.26 -7.46 -26.64
CA VAL A 39 13.16 -6.07 -26.19
C VAL A 39 12.21 -5.36 -27.13
N VAL A 40 11.09 -4.89 -26.60
CA VAL A 40 10.07 -4.12 -27.33
C VAL A 40 9.88 -2.81 -26.59
N ASP A 41 10.37 -1.71 -27.17
CA ASP A 41 10.51 -0.42 -26.49
C ASP A 41 11.25 -0.54 -25.13
N ASP A 42 10.55 -0.25 -24.04
CA ASP A 42 11.02 -0.37 -22.65
C ASP A 42 10.68 -1.72 -22.02
N ILE A 43 9.95 -2.58 -22.71
CA ILE A 43 9.49 -3.87 -22.20
C ILE A 43 10.52 -4.94 -22.55
N VAL A 44 11.04 -5.57 -21.50
CA VAL A 44 11.92 -6.72 -21.63
C VAL A 44 11.14 -7.99 -21.31
N ILE A 45 11.12 -8.92 -22.27
CA ILE A 45 10.39 -10.20 -22.21
C ILE A 45 11.41 -11.34 -22.24
N GLY A 46 11.37 -12.20 -21.21
CA GLY A 46 12.39 -13.21 -20.90
C GLY A 46 13.11 -12.90 -19.56
N ASP A 47 14.19 -13.58 -19.19
CA ASP A 47 14.86 -14.71 -19.87
C ASP A 47 14.05 -16.00 -19.75
N TYR A 48 13.83 -16.68 -20.87
CA TYR A 48 13.25 -18.02 -20.90
C TYR A 48 14.34 -19.07 -20.78
N GLY A 49 14.06 -20.16 -20.07
CA GLY A 49 15.04 -21.21 -19.83
C GLY A 49 14.41 -22.59 -19.71
N GLY A 50 14.88 -23.54 -20.50
CA GLY A 50 14.56 -24.95 -20.40
C GLY A 50 15.33 -25.65 -19.28
N GLU A 51 15.42 -26.97 -19.36
CA GLU A 51 16.21 -27.74 -18.42
C GLU A 51 17.71 -27.41 -18.51
N CYS A 52 18.34 -27.16 -17.37
CA CYS A 52 19.77 -26.88 -17.27
C CYS A 52 20.57 -28.11 -16.86
N LYS A 53 21.77 -28.25 -17.42
CA LYS A 53 22.78 -29.21 -16.94
C LYS A 53 23.40 -28.74 -15.61
N ALA A 54 23.88 -29.68 -14.81
CA ALA A 54 24.39 -29.44 -13.47
C ALA A 54 25.43 -28.30 -13.43
N GLY A 55 25.24 -27.34 -12.52
CA GLY A 55 26.12 -26.18 -12.31
C GLY A 55 25.85 -24.97 -13.21
N ALA A 56 24.97 -25.06 -14.23
CA ALA A 56 24.62 -23.89 -15.03
C ALA A 56 23.77 -22.89 -14.23
N ALA A 57 22.79 -23.39 -13.45
CA ALA A 57 21.93 -22.56 -12.60
C ALA A 57 22.75 -21.72 -11.61
N SER A 58 23.73 -22.33 -10.93
CA SER A 58 24.60 -21.64 -9.98
C SER A 58 25.58 -20.65 -10.63
N ARG A 59 25.67 -20.64 -11.97
CA ARG A 59 26.46 -19.68 -12.76
C ARG A 59 25.60 -18.62 -13.45
N GLY A 60 24.33 -18.51 -13.06
CA GLY A 60 23.42 -17.47 -13.56
C GLY A 60 22.54 -17.89 -14.74
N ALA A 61 22.51 -19.18 -15.09
CA ALA A 61 21.57 -19.65 -16.09
C ALA A 61 20.13 -19.66 -15.55
N THR A 62 19.20 -19.07 -16.29
CA THR A 62 17.76 -19.25 -16.08
C THR A 62 17.35 -20.66 -16.52
N CYS A 63 16.77 -21.44 -15.61
CA CYS A 63 16.47 -22.86 -15.78
C CYS A 63 15.01 -23.15 -15.43
N ARG A 64 14.33 -23.96 -16.26
CA ARG A 64 12.91 -24.32 -16.13
C ARG A 64 12.01 -23.12 -15.85
N CYS A 65 12.30 -22.01 -16.54
CA CYS A 65 11.59 -20.75 -16.39
C CYS A 65 10.95 -20.30 -17.68
N ASN A 66 9.64 -20.12 -17.64
CA ASN A 66 8.83 -19.60 -18.74
C ASN A 66 8.06 -18.34 -18.34
N GLN A 67 8.46 -17.66 -17.27
CA GLN A 67 7.80 -16.44 -16.81
C GLN A 67 8.19 -15.27 -17.73
N GLY A 68 7.20 -14.55 -18.26
CA GLY A 68 7.36 -13.50 -19.26
C GLY A 68 8.02 -12.22 -18.73
N GLY A 69 7.39 -11.07 -18.93
CA GLY A 69 7.94 -9.78 -18.51
C GLY A 69 8.16 -9.71 -17.00
N ARG A 70 9.33 -9.21 -16.57
CA ARG A 70 9.74 -9.10 -15.16
C ARG A 70 9.66 -7.70 -14.59
N THR A 71 9.22 -6.75 -15.41
CA THR A 71 9.13 -5.35 -15.06
C THR A 71 7.70 -4.87 -15.19
N VAL A 72 7.20 -4.24 -14.13
CA VAL A 72 5.90 -3.59 -14.10
C VAL A 72 6.15 -2.08 -13.99
N TYR A 73 5.49 -1.31 -14.87
CA TYR A 73 5.50 0.14 -14.84
C TYR A 73 4.10 0.66 -14.52
N ILE A 74 4.01 1.55 -13.54
CA ILE A 74 2.83 2.39 -13.34
C ILE A 74 3.02 3.66 -14.17
N LYS A 75 2.08 3.90 -15.08
CA LYS A 75 1.97 5.13 -15.85
C LYS A 75 0.79 5.93 -15.33
N LYS A 76 0.96 7.24 -15.19
CA LYS A 76 -0.15 8.17 -14.94
C LYS A 76 -0.55 8.83 -16.24
N PHE A 77 -1.83 9.09 -16.41
CA PHE A 77 -2.34 9.89 -17.52
C PHE A 77 -2.32 11.36 -17.13
N VAL A 78 -1.68 12.17 -17.96
CA VAL A 78 -1.68 13.64 -17.82
C VAL A 78 -2.59 14.26 -18.89
N GLU A 79 -2.54 15.58 -19.02
CA GLU A 79 -3.27 16.33 -20.05
C GLU A 79 -3.09 15.70 -21.45
N ASN A 80 -4.17 15.73 -22.24
CA ASN A 80 -4.28 15.05 -23.53
C ASN A 80 -4.13 13.52 -23.47
N PHE A 81 -4.43 12.90 -22.31
CA PHE A 81 -4.37 11.44 -22.10
C PHE A 81 -2.99 10.83 -22.40
N ARG A 82 -1.93 11.63 -22.27
CA ARG A 82 -0.58 11.11 -22.45
C ARG A 82 -0.18 10.27 -21.23
N ALA A 83 0.20 9.02 -21.46
CA ALA A 83 0.73 8.15 -20.43
C ALA A 83 2.20 8.52 -20.15
N VAL A 84 2.51 8.91 -18.91
CA VAL A 84 3.89 9.22 -18.47
C VAL A 84 4.29 8.33 -17.30
N TYR A 85 5.58 7.98 -17.25
CA TYR A 85 6.12 7.16 -16.16
C TYR A 85 6.01 7.86 -14.82
N VAL A 86 5.77 7.06 -13.79
CA VAL A 86 5.82 7.50 -12.41
C VAL A 86 7.11 6.97 -11.79
N ASN A 87 7.97 7.85 -11.26
CA ASN A 87 9.31 7.47 -10.79
C ASN A 87 9.30 6.42 -9.67
N TRP A 88 8.25 6.40 -8.84
CA TRP A 88 8.05 5.40 -7.77
C TRP A 88 7.29 4.15 -8.24
N GLY A 89 6.84 4.12 -9.49
CA GLY A 89 5.91 3.13 -10.03
C GLY A 89 6.55 1.95 -10.76
N THR A 90 7.86 1.76 -10.63
CA THR A 90 8.58 0.69 -11.33
C THR A 90 8.92 -0.43 -10.36
N LEU A 91 8.46 -1.64 -10.66
CA LEU A 91 8.85 -2.85 -9.94
C LEU A 91 9.58 -3.77 -10.92
N VAL A 92 10.81 -4.17 -10.57
CA VAL A 92 11.61 -5.12 -11.34
C VAL A 92 11.87 -6.34 -10.47
N VAL A 93 11.43 -7.52 -10.92
CA VAL A 93 11.70 -8.78 -10.23
C VAL A 93 13.09 -9.29 -10.62
N PRO A 94 14.00 -9.60 -9.67
CA PRO A 94 15.39 -9.99 -9.96
C PRO A 94 15.50 -11.16 -10.94
N LEU A 95 16.27 -11.03 -12.03
CA LEU A 95 16.41 -12.04 -13.09
C LEU A 95 16.91 -13.42 -12.61
N SER A 96 17.55 -13.49 -11.44
CA SER A 96 18.09 -14.71 -10.85
C SER A 96 17.03 -15.67 -10.31
N GLU A 97 15.81 -15.20 -10.05
CA GLU A 97 14.73 -16.02 -9.46
C GLU A 97 13.65 -16.33 -10.49
N CYS A 98 13.41 -17.60 -10.79
CA CYS A 98 12.38 -17.93 -11.76
C CYS A 98 10.97 -17.59 -11.26
N GLU A 99 10.64 -17.93 -10.01
CA GLU A 99 9.25 -17.89 -9.53
C GLU A 99 8.86 -16.63 -8.74
N ALA A 100 9.69 -15.59 -8.73
CA ALA A 100 9.48 -14.40 -7.87
C ALA A 100 9.10 -14.78 -6.43
N SER A 101 9.52 -15.95 -5.96
CA SER A 101 9.01 -16.59 -4.75
C SER A 101 9.41 -15.85 -3.48
N GLY A 102 10.47 -15.03 -3.54
CA GLY A 102 10.86 -14.09 -2.48
C GLY A 102 10.09 -12.75 -2.51
N LEU A 103 9.31 -12.46 -3.56
CA LEU A 103 8.57 -11.21 -3.68
C LEU A 103 7.31 -11.25 -2.81
N MET A 104 7.41 -10.71 -1.61
CA MET A 104 6.25 -10.47 -0.76
C MET A 104 5.73 -9.04 -1.00
N LEU A 105 4.60 -8.93 -1.71
CA LEU A 105 3.84 -7.68 -1.74
C LEU A 105 3.09 -7.56 -0.42
N ARG A 106 3.60 -6.74 0.50
CA ARG A 106 2.87 -6.44 1.75
C ARG A 106 1.67 -5.55 1.43
N GLY A 107 0.50 -5.94 1.92
CA GLY A 107 -0.69 -5.10 1.85
C GLY A 107 -0.47 -3.86 2.72
N THR A 108 -0.62 -2.68 2.13
CA THR A 108 -0.59 -1.43 2.89
C THR A 108 -1.94 -1.20 3.55
N LEU A 109 -1.94 -0.95 4.86
CA LEU A 109 -3.10 -0.48 5.59
C LEU A 109 -3.37 0.98 5.20
N ASN A 110 -4.44 1.24 4.48
CA ASN A 110 -4.76 2.56 3.93
C ASN A 110 -5.59 3.37 4.91
N GLY A 111 -4.93 4.30 5.60
CA GLY A 111 -5.53 5.20 6.56
C GLY A 111 -5.97 6.52 5.95
N VAL A 112 -7.06 7.08 6.47
CA VAL A 112 -7.42 8.48 6.23
C VAL A 112 -7.59 9.24 7.54
N GLY A 113 -7.20 10.50 7.54
CA GLY A 113 -7.51 11.48 8.59
C GLY A 113 -8.20 12.69 7.98
N PHE A 114 -8.89 13.48 8.81
CA PHE A 114 -9.66 14.63 8.32
C PHE A 114 -9.04 15.94 8.80
N MET A 115 -8.75 16.82 7.85
CA MET A 115 -8.37 18.20 8.11
C MET A 115 -9.64 19.05 8.05
N LEU A 116 -10.21 19.32 9.22
CA LEU A 116 -11.45 20.08 9.38
C LEU A 116 -11.17 21.59 9.23
N VAL A 117 -11.40 22.12 8.02
CA VAL A 117 -10.97 23.48 7.65
C VAL A 117 -11.72 24.60 8.39
N ASP A 118 -12.90 24.28 8.91
CA ASP A 118 -13.73 25.15 9.74
C ASP A 118 -13.39 25.08 11.24
N ASN A 119 -12.43 24.23 11.63
CA ASN A 119 -11.92 24.13 12.99
C ASN A 119 -10.38 24.21 13.01
N PRO A 120 -9.80 25.41 13.19
CA PRO A 120 -8.35 25.61 13.08
C PRO A 120 -7.55 24.82 14.13
N LEU A 121 -8.11 24.60 15.32
CA LEU A 121 -7.45 23.79 16.36
C LEU A 121 -7.37 22.32 15.95
N ALA A 122 -8.48 21.75 15.45
CA ALA A 122 -8.49 20.37 14.96
C ALA A 122 -7.59 20.19 13.72
N ALA A 123 -7.60 21.16 12.80
CA ALA A 123 -6.75 21.17 11.62
C ALA A 123 -5.24 21.20 11.98
N ASN A 124 -4.86 22.02 12.96
CA ASN A 124 -3.48 22.04 13.45
C ASN A 124 -3.11 20.72 14.13
N ALA A 125 -3.99 20.19 14.99
CA ALA A 125 -3.70 18.96 15.72
C ALA A 125 -3.54 17.73 14.80
N ILE A 126 -4.39 17.58 13.77
CA ILE A 126 -4.22 16.49 12.79
C ILE A 126 -2.96 16.67 11.93
N SER A 127 -2.56 17.92 11.67
CA SER A 127 -1.29 18.21 10.99
C SER A 127 -0.10 17.75 11.81
N GLU A 128 -0.10 18.01 13.13
CA GLU A 128 0.95 17.53 14.03
C GLU A 128 0.96 16.00 14.16
N LEU A 129 -0.21 15.36 14.23
CA LEU A 129 -0.31 13.89 14.22
C LEU A 129 0.29 13.29 12.93
N LYS A 130 0.02 13.91 11.77
CA LYS A 130 0.64 13.51 10.50
C LYS A 130 2.16 13.68 10.54
N ASN A 131 2.67 14.77 11.12
CA ASN A 131 4.11 14.98 11.29
C ASN A 131 4.72 13.88 12.16
N GLY A 132 4.08 13.54 13.29
CA GLY A 132 4.48 12.44 14.17
C GLY A 132 4.50 11.08 13.47
N LEU A 133 3.45 10.77 12.70
CA LEU A 133 3.41 9.54 11.89
C LEU A 133 4.57 9.49 10.88
N ASN A 134 4.82 10.59 10.16
CA ASN A 134 5.90 10.65 9.18
C ASN A 134 7.28 10.53 9.84
N ALA A 135 7.48 11.17 10.99
CA ALA A 135 8.72 11.04 11.77
C ALA A 135 8.95 9.59 12.22
N GLY A 136 7.91 8.93 12.76
CA GLY A 136 7.98 7.50 13.13
C GLY A 136 8.33 6.59 11.94
N ARG A 137 7.81 6.90 10.74
CA ARG A 137 8.17 6.19 9.50
C ARG A 137 9.64 6.38 9.11
N MET A 138 10.21 7.57 9.31
CA MET A 138 11.61 7.86 8.94
C MET A 138 12.63 7.09 9.80
N VAL A 139 12.28 6.70 11.03
CA VAL A 139 13.17 5.93 11.92
C VAL A 139 13.33 4.48 11.45
N HIS A 140 12.35 3.92 10.74
CA HIS A 140 12.35 2.54 10.24
C HIS A 140 12.86 2.41 8.79
N ASN A 141 13.70 3.33 8.33
CA ASN A 141 14.18 3.36 6.95
C ASN A 141 15.23 2.25 6.67
N THR A 142 14.81 0.99 6.72
CA THR A 142 15.58 -0.12 6.15
C THR A 142 15.21 -0.24 4.67
N PHE A 143 16.23 0.04 3.88
CA PHE A 143 16.38 0.11 2.43
C PHE A 143 15.92 -1.15 1.65
N LEU A 144 14.68 -1.61 1.81
CA LEU A 144 14.14 -2.78 1.11
C LEU A 144 12.66 -2.63 0.73
N ILE A 145 12.23 -1.63 -0.02
CA ILE A 145 10.93 -1.62 -0.75
C ILE A 145 9.65 -1.83 0.14
N THR A 146 9.77 -1.94 1.47
CA THR A 146 8.69 -2.17 2.44
C THR A 146 8.22 -0.86 3.08
N SER A 147 8.18 0.22 2.31
CA SER A 147 8.01 1.59 2.82
C SER A 147 6.56 1.88 3.23
N ALA A 148 6.27 1.44 4.46
CA ALA A 148 5.10 1.63 5.31
C ALA A 148 3.95 0.64 5.09
N ASP A 149 3.88 -0.33 6.00
CA ASP A 149 2.71 -1.19 6.22
C ASP A 149 1.45 -0.35 6.50
N VAL A 150 1.58 0.95 6.78
CA VAL A 150 0.49 1.91 6.98
C VAL A 150 0.70 3.17 6.14
N SER A 151 -0.26 3.51 5.28
CA SER A 151 -0.34 4.80 4.59
C SER A 151 -1.37 5.69 5.29
N MET A 152 -1.18 7.01 5.26
CA MET A 152 -2.18 7.95 5.80
C MET A 152 -2.33 9.17 4.90
N GLN A 153 -3.55 9.41 4.45
CA GLN A 153 -3.92 10.59 3.66
C GLN A 153 -4.81 11.52 4.47
N LEU A 154 -4.59 12.83 4.36
CA LEU A 154 -5.53 13.81 4.90
C LEU A 154 -6.56 14.21 3.86
N ILE A 155 -7.82 14.18 4.26
CA ILE A 155 -8.97 14.64 3.49
C ILE A 155 -9.41 15.98 4.07
N SER A 156 -9.46 17.01 3.23
CA SER A 156 -10.00 18.31 3.62
C SER A 156 -11.52 18.25 3.60
N SER A 157 -12.15 18.64 4.71
CA SER A 157 -13.61 18.75 4.81
C SER A 157 -13.99 19.76 5.90
N THR A 158 -15.28 20.02 6.08
CA THR A 158 -15.81 20.75 7.24
C THR A 158 -16.27 19.75 8.30
N ARG A 159 -16.48 20.21 9.55
CA ARG A 159 -17.00 19.36 10.63
C ARG A 159 -18.31 18.66 10.22
N ASN A 160 -19.22 19.39 9.59
CA ASN A 160 -20.52 18.84 9.19
C ASN A 160 -20.45 17.99 7.91
N GLY A 161 -19.53 18.31 6.98
CA GLY A 161 -19.34 17.55 5.74
C GLY A 161 -18.41 16.35 5.85
N ALA A 162 -17.75 16.14 6.99
CA ALA A 162 -16.78 15.05 7.17
C ALA A 162 -17.36 13.62 6.98
N PRO A 163 -18.59 13.30 7.43
CA PRO A 163 -19.19 11.98 7.20
C PRO A 163 -19.44 11.70 5.72
N ASP A 164 -19.93 12.69 4.96
CA ASP A 164 -20.19 12.55 3.52
C ASP A 164 -18.89 12.44 2.74
N ALA A 165 -17.91 13.29 3.07
CA ALA A 165 -16.57 13.22 2.49
C ALA A 165 -15.89 11.86 2.77
N LEU A 166 -16.14 11.23 3.92
CA LEU A 166 -15.66 9.88 4.21
C LEU A 166 -16.30 8.84 3.29
N ARG A 167 -17.61 8.90 3.08
CA ARG A 167 -18.31 7.99 2.16
C ARG A 167 -17.81 8.14 0.73
N GLU A 168 -17.72 9.37 0.23
CA GLU A 168 -17.15 9.66 -1.10
C GLU A 168 -15.72 9.13 -1.25
N THR A 169 -14.91 9.29 -0.19
CA THR A 169 -13.54 8.78 -0.15
C THR A 169 -13.51 7.25 -0.24
N MET A 170 -14.43 6.56 0.45
CA MET A 170 -14.55 5.09 0.42
C MET A 170 -15.07 4.56 -0.91
N GLU A 171 -15.91 5.33 -1.63
CA GLU A 171 -16.36 4.98 -2.98
C GLU A 171 -15.24 5.15 -4.02
N ALA A 172 -14.41 6.18 -3.88
CA ALA A 172 -13.34 6.48 -4.82
C ALA A 172 -12.10 5.58 -4.65
N LYS A 173 -11.83 5.08 -3.44
CA LYS A 173 -10.65 4.28 -3.14
C LYS A 173 -10.84 3.42 -1.90
N ARG A 174 -9.97 2.43 -1.74
CA ARG A 174 -9.94 1.60 -0.54
C ARG A 174 -9.46 2.40 0.67
N VAL A 175 -10.26 2.39 1.73
CA VAL A 175 -9.95 2.93 3.04
C VAL A 175 -10.08 1.79 4.04
N ASP A 176 -8.97 1.42 4.68
CA ASP A 176 -8.96 0.35 5.67
C ASP A 176 -9.25 0.89 7.08
N PHE A 177 -8.82 2.12 7.39
CA PHE A 177 -9.18 2.77 8.64
C PHE A 177 -9.24 4.30 8.58
N VAL A 178 -9.92 4.89 9.55
CA VAL A 178 -9.88 6.31 9.88
C VAL A 178 -9.12 6.49 11.19
N GLY A 179 -8.21 7.46 11.25
CA GLY A 179 -7.42 7.76 12.45
C GLY A 179 -7.31 9.25 12.72
N GLY A 180 -6.99 9.59 13.98
CA GLY A 180 -6.85 10.97 14.44
C GLY A 180 -8.21 11.65 14.66
N MET A 181 -8.31 12.92 14.28
CA MET A 181 -9.49 13.75 14.57
C MET A 181 -10.73 13.26 13.83
N VAL A 182 -11.81 13.02 14.58
CA VAL A 182 -13.11 12.57 14.03
C VAL A 182 -14.28 13.33 14.65
N THR A 183 -15.36 13.44 13.88
CA THR A 183 -16.65 13.91 14.40
C THR A 183 -17.49 12.72 14.86
N GLU A 184 -18.50 12.98 15.69
CA GLU A 184 -19.40 11.91 16.14
C GLU A 184 -20.11 11.23 14.96
N ALA A 185 -20.64 12.02 14.02
CA ALA A 185 -21.37 11.51 12.86
C ALA A 185 -20.49 10.63 11.96
N MET A 186 -19.17 10.83 11.93
CA MET A 186 -18.27 9.93 11.19
C MET A 186 -18.26 8.53 11.78
N LEU A 187 -18.37 8.38 13.11
CA LEU A 187 -18.26 7.08 13.77
C LEU A 187 -19.47 6.18 13.53
N ASP A 188 -20.55 6.74 12.99
CA ASP A 188 -21.73 6.01 12.52
C ASP A 188 -21.60 5.56 11.05
N VAL A 189 -20.50 5.91 10.36
CA VAL A 189 -20.18 5.40 9.02
C VAL A 189 -19.72 3.95 9.13
N GLU A 190 -20.49 3.06 8.52
CA GLU A 190 -20.21 1.63 8.44
C GLU A 190 -19.18 1.31 7.33
N GLY A 191 -18.61 0.10 7.38
CA GLY A 191 -17.68 -0.39 6.36
C GLY A 191 -16.23 0.11 6.51
N VAL A 192 -15.91 0.82 7.59
CA VAL A 192 -14.56 1.28 7.91
C VAL A 192 -14.28 1.15 9.42
N ALA A 193 -13.04 0.85 9.78
CA ALA A 193 -12.59 0.83 11.17
C ALA A 193 -12.08 2.21 11.59
N PHE A 194 -12.34 2.60 12.83
CA PHE A 194 -11.79 3.80 13.46
C PHE A 194 -10.73 3.35 14.45
N ILE A 195 -9.46 3.63 14.15
CA ILE A 195 -8.33 3.25 14.98
C ILE A 195 -7.85 4.50 15.71
N ASP A 196 -7.90 4.42 17.02
CA ASP A 196 -7.59 5.48 17.97
C ASP A 196 -8.22 6.84 17.60
N PRO A 197 -9.56 6.90 17.43
CA PRO A 197 -10.21 8.14 17.08
C PRO A 197 -10.09 9.16 18.22
N LEU A 198 -9.78 10.40 17.85
CA LEU A 198 -9.76 11.56 18.73
C LEU A 198 -11.02 12.39 18.47
N PRO A 199 -12.10 12.21 19.27
CA PRO A 199 -13.30 13.01 19.10
C PRO A 199 -13.01 14.49 19.43
N LEU A 200 -13.65 15.40 18.70
CA LEU A 200 -13.52 16.85 18.95
C LEU A 200 -14.04 17.28 20.32
N GLU A 201 -14.92 16.49 20.92
CA GLU A 201 -15.59 16.78 22.18
C GLU A 201 -15.35 15.64 23.17
N PRO A 202 -15.01 15.95 24.44
CA PRO A 202 -14.92 14.95 25.48
C PRO A 202 -16.27 14.25 25.64
N ARG A 203 -16.25 12.92 25.73
CA ARG A 203 -17.47 12.13 25.93
C ARG A 203 -17.15 10.81 26.59
N LEU A 204 -18.17 10.25 27.23
CA LEU A 204 -18.11 8.89 27.72
C LEU A 204 -18.06 7.92 26.53
N ASN A 205 -17.25 6.89 26.67
CA ASN A 205 -17.10 5.87 25.66
C ASN A 205 -18.41 5.07 25.53
N ARG A 206 -18.84 4.86 24.29
CA ARG A 206 -19.95 3.95 23.96
C ARG A 206 -19.39 2.83 23.12
N PHE A 207 -19.75 1.60 23.44
CA PHE A 207 -19.35 0.46 22.63
C PHE A 207 -19.79 0.64 21.17
N ARG A 208 -18.82 0.62 20.27
CA ARG A 208 -18.98 0.69 18.81
C ARG A 208 -18.09 -0.40 18.20
N ARG A 209 -18.67 -1.32 17.42
CA ARG A 209 -17.94 -2.49 16.88
C ARG A 209 -16.79 -2.11 15.95
N ASN A 210 -16.89 -0.97 15.29
CA ASN A 210 -15.93 -0.44 14.35
C ASN A 210 -14.87 0.47 15.01
N VAL A 211 -14.88 0.66 16.33
CA VAL A 211 -13.93 1.54 17.03
C VAL A 211 -12.94 0.72 17.85
N ILE A 212 -11.64 0.97 17.63
CA ILE A 212 -10.53 0.38 18.37
C ILE A 212 -9.77 1.54 19.04
N CYS A 213 -9.80 1.61 20.37
CA CYS A 213 -9.02 2.60 21.12
C CYS A 213 -7.65 2.02 21.46
N LEU A 214 -6.58 2.73 21.07
CA LEU A 214 -5.20 2.38 21.43
C LEU A 214 -4.70 3.26 22.58
N SER A 215 -5.19 4.49 22.63
CA SER A 215 -5.03 5.44 23.72
C SER A 215 -6.06 5.17 24.83
N PRO A 216 -5.71 5.46 26.10
CA PRO A 216 -6.62 5.29 27.21
C PRO A 216 -7.83 6.22 27.07
N THR A 217 -9.01 5.65 27.28
CA THR A 217 -10.28 6.39 27.36
C THR A 217 -10.29 7.35 28.55
N LEU A 218 -11.18 8.35 28.52
CA LEU A 218 -11.33 9.32 29.61
C LEU A 218 -11.65 8.61 30.94
N GLU A 219 -12.48 7.58 30.91
CA GLU A 219 -12.82 6.73 32.04
C GLU A 219 -11.59 6.04 32.62
N GLN A 220 -10.74 5.45 31.76
CA GLN A 220 -9.51 4.80 32.21
C GLN A 220 -8.53 5.81 32.82
N GLN A 221 -8.43 7.02 32.28
CA GLN A 221 -7.60 8.08 32.86
C GLN A 221 -8.13 8.55 34.21
N LEU A 222 -9.44 8.77 34.33
CA LEU A 222 -10.11 9.15 35.58
C LEU A 222 -9.98 8.07 36.66
N PHE A 223 -10.03 6.79 36.26
CA PHE A 223 -9.82 5.67 37.18
C PHE A 223 -8.43 5.73 37.82
N VAL A 224 -7.38 5.95 37.02
CA VAL A 224 -6.00 6.09 37.51
C VAL A 224 -5.86 7.32 38.39
N LEU A 225 -6.44 8.46 38.00
CA LEU A 225 -6.42 9.69 38.79
C LEU A 225 -7.08 9.53 40.15
N ALA A 226 -8.23 8.87 40.22
CA ALA A 226 -8.91 8.61 41.49
C ALA A 226 -8.08 7.71 42.41
N GLY A 227 -7.46 6.66 41.86
CA GLY A 227 -6.54 5.81 42.60
C GLY A 227 -5.32 6.57 43.14
N TYR A 228 -4.74 7.46 42.33
CA TYR A 228 -3.66 8.33 42.77
C TYR A 228 -4.10 9.24 43.92
N LEU A 229 -5.20 9.97 43.75
CA LEU A 229 -5.71 10.91 44.75
C LEU A 229 -6.10 10.21 46.06
N GLY A 230 -6.72 9.04 45.99
CA GLY A 230 -7.08 8.25 47.19
C GLY A 230 -5.86 7.76 47.97
N ASN A 231 -4.72 7.57 47.31
CA ASN A 231 -3.47 7.16 47.95
C ASN A 231 -2.64 8.35 48.46
N THR A 232 -2.71 9.52 47.81
CA THR A 232 -1.87 10.68 48.16
C THR A 232 -2.57 11.71 49.04
N SER A 233 -3.90 11.79 48.99
CA SER A 233 -4.67 12.64 49.89
C SER A 233 -5.08 11.82 51.10
N GLY A 234 -4.99 12.38 52.32
CA GLY A 234 -5.35 11.68 53.56
C GLY A 234 -6.84 11.31 53.71
N GLY A 235 -7.60 11.25 52.61
CA GLY A 235 -9.00 10.84 52.54
C GLY A 235 -9.25 9.95 51.31
N SER A 236 -10.23 9.05 51.39
CA SER A 236 -10.50 8.11 50.32
C SER A 236 -11.26 8.76 49.16
N ALA A 237 -10.59 9.01 48.03
CA ALA A 237 -11.25 9.35 46.78
C ALA A 237 -11.76 8.06 46.10
N HIS A 238 -13.06 7.99 45.85
CA HIS A 238 -13.69 6.87 45.14
C HIS A 238 -14.25 7.38 43.81
N ALA A 239 -13.84 6.80 42.69
CA ALA A 239 -14.49 7.03 41.40
C ALA A 239 -15.56 5.97 41.16
N VAL A 240 -16.79 6.41 40.92
CA VAL A 240 -17.85 5.56 40.38
C VAL A 240 -17.99 5.87 38.91
N ILE A 241 -17.45 4.99 38.07
CA ILE A 241 -17.56 5.07 36.61
C ILE A 241 -18.62 4.05 36.20
N ARG A 242 -19.72 4.52 35.60
CA ARG A 242 -20.82 3.67 35.09
C ARG A 242 -20.75 3.57 33.58
#